data_AF-A0A931AJU2-F1
#
_entry.id   AF-A0A931AJU2-F1
#
_cell.length_a   1.000
_cell.length_b   1.000
_cell.length_c   1.000
_cell.angle_alpha   90.00
_cell.angle_beta   90.00
_cell.angle_gamma   90.00
#
_symmetry.space_group_name_H-M   'P 1'
#
loop_
_entity.id
_entity.type
_entity.pdbx_description
1 polymer ?
#
loop_
_entity_poly.entity_id
_entity_poly.type
_entity_poly.pdbx_seq_one_letter_code
_entity_poly.pdbx_strand_id
1 'polypeptide(L)'
;MTTKRTALLALLSVLLGLFTAAPSPAVAEPVRVAEFLADCPFSHRLPDDPIVFPGLPGASHMHSFFGSRVTNAHTTLADLQLGGTNCNPVVDKSSYWVPTLYRDGTPVEPAIVTFYYLGEGVRDDVIARIQPLPLGLRIVAGNALATGPDNTTISRWSCLHAGHVGASKDFVTCPSGTMLESYLDFPQCWNGRDLDSADHKSHMAYPVAGQCPSTHPVPVPKLRQVIRYPVSGDPSHFRLASGGGFTMHGDFFNAWPVAEMERRVRDCIRPIIKCGADGRPS
;
A
#
# COMPACT_ATOMS: atom_id res chain seq x y z
N MET A 1 -29.26 58.40 -69.53
CA MET A 1 -28.43 59.12 -68.53
C MET A 1 -29.21 59.22 -67.24
N THR A 2 -28.55 58.89 -66.12
CA THR A 2 -28.89 59.26 -64.72
C THR A 2 -30.24 58.78 -64.15
N THR A 3 -30.30 57.60 -63.50
CA THR A 3 -30.06 57.32 -62.05
C THR A 3 -31.10 57.96 -61.11
N LYS A 4 -31.85 57.13 -60.36
CA LYS A 4 -32.04 57.30 -58.91
C LYS A 4 -32.60 56.03 -58.27
N ARG A 5 -31.81 55.47 -57.36
CA ARG A 5 -32.12 54.31 -56.52
C ARG A 5 -32.81 54.76 -55.22
N THR A 6 -33.80 53.94 -54.87
CA THR A 6 -34.44 53.59 -53.60
C THR A 6 -33.72 53.95 -52.29
N ALA A 7 -34.52 54.26 -51.24
CA ALA A 7 -34.24 53.82 -49.86
C ALA A 7 -35.54 53.81 -49.03
N LEU A 8 -35.98 52.62 -48.59
CA LEU A 8 -36.99 52.42 -47.55
C LEU A 8 -36.27 51.70 -46.40
N LEU A 9 -36.14 52.34 -45.25
CA LEU A 9 -35.52 51.75 -44.05
C LEU A 9 -36.52 50.80 -43.37
N ALA A 10 -36.15 49.52 -43.25
CA ALA A 10 -36.80 48.58 -42.34
C ALA A 10 -35.93 48.43 -41.08
N LEU A 11 -36.48 48.80 -39.91
CA LEU A 11 -35.84 48.52 -38.63
C LEU A 11 -36.04 47.05 -38.26
N LEU A 12 -34.97 46.26 -38.25
CA LEU A 12 -34.94 44.95 -37.59
C LEU A 12 -34.57 45.14 -36.12
N SER A 13 -35.50 44.84 -35.22
CA SER A 13 -35.26 44.77 -33.78
C SER A 13 -34.53 43.46 -33.45
N VAL A 14 -33.24 43.52 -33.17
CA VAL A 14 -32.46 42.37 -32.68
C VAL A 14 -32.68 42.26 -31.17
N LEU A 15 -33.44 41.26 -30.71
CA LEU A 15 -33.43 40.85 -29.31
C LEU A 15 -32.11 40.12 -29.02
N LEU A 16 -31.18 40.80 -28.34
CA LEU A 16 -29.99 40.18 -27.77
C LEU A 16 -30.40 39.34 -26.55
N GLY A 17 -30.57 38.03 -26.74
CA GLY A 17 -30.71 37.09 -25.64
C GLY A 17 -29.38 36.96 -24.90
N LEU A 18 -29.30 37.47 -23.67
CA LEU A 18 -28.17 37.25 -22.76
C LEU A 18 -28.20 35.79 -22.29
N PHE A 19 -27.44 34.92 -22.94
CA PHE A 19 -27.11 33.60 -22.40
C PHE A 19 -26.09 33.78 -21.27
N THR A 20 -26.54 33.73 -20.03
CA THR A 20 -25.65 33.57 -18.87
C THR A 20 -25.10 32.15 -18.89
N ALA A 21 -23.85 31.97 -19.30
CA ALA A 21 -23.16 30.70 -19.17
C ALA A 21 -23.08 30.32 -17.69
N ALA A 22 -23.64 29.17 -17.32
CA ALA A 22 -23.48 28.63 -15.98
C ALA A 22 -21.99 28.34 -15.75
N PRO A 23 -21.40 28.69 -14.58
CA PRO A 23 -20.02 28.36 -14.29
C PRO A 23 -19.85 26.84 -14.31
N SER A 24 -18.95 26.34 -15.16
CA SER A 24 -18.51 24.94 -15.09
C SER A 24 -17.98 24.66 -13.68
N PRO A 25 -18.34 23.53 -13.05
CA PRO A 25 -17.75 23.16 -11.78
C PRO A 25 -16.23 23.08 -11.98
N ALA A 26 -15.50 23.89 -11.22
CA ALA A 26 -14.04 23.80 -11.17
C ALA A 26 -13.70 22.39 -10.68
N VAL A 27 -13.05 21.59 -11.53
CA VAL A 27 -12.46 20.33 -11.10
C VAL A 27 -11.34 20.71 -10.14
N ALA A 28 -11.46 20.31 -8.87
CA ALA A 28 -10.41 20.56 -7.89
C ALA A 28 -9.09 19.96 -8.41
N GLU A 29 -7.99 20.71 -8.27
CA GLU A 29 -6.67 20.21 -8.62
C GLU A 29 -6.35 18.94 -7.80
N PRO A 30 -5.82 17.89 -8.41
CA PRO A 30 -5.50 16.66 -7.70
C PRO A 30 -4.50 16.89 -6.57
N VAL A 31 -4.69 16.18 -5.44
CA VAL A 31 -3.73 16.24 -4.33
C VAL A 31 -2.38 15.64 -4.77
N ARG A 32 -1.29 16.38 -4.58
CA ARG A 32 0.05 15.99 -5.04
C ARG A 32 0.77 15.06 -4.05
N VAL A 33 0.41 13.78 -4.08
CA VAL A 33 1.08 12.70 -3.34
C VAL A 33 1.13 11.47 -4.24
N ALA A 34 2.30 10.92 -4.57
CA ALA A 34 2.39 9.72 -5.40
C ALA A 34 1.87 8.49 -4.65
N GLU A 35 0.56 8.20 -4.72
CA GLU A 35 -0.07 7.17 -3.89
C GLU A 35 -1.31 6.55 -4.53
N PHE A 36 -1.49 5.25 -4.30
CA PHE A 36 -2.81 4.62 -4.23
C PHE A 36 -2.82 3.60 -3.09
N LEU A 37 -3.98 3.06 -2.73
CA LEU A 37 -4.10 2.13 -1.60
C LEU A 37 -4.98 0.92 -1.90
N ALA A 38 -4.84 -0.10 -1.04
CA ALA A 38 -5.80 -1.16 -0.83
C ALA A 38 -6.11 -1.30 0.66
N ASP A 39 -7.38 -1.18 1.03
CA ASP A 39 -7.87 -1.48 2.37
C ASP A 39 -8.30 -2.95 2.41
N CYS A 40 -7.60 -3.78 3.17
CA CYS A 40 -7.85 -5.22 3.21
C CYS A 40 -8.04 -5.65 4.66
N PRO A 41 -9.30 -5.75 5.15
CA PRO A 41 -9.58 -6.20 6.50
C PRO A 41 -8.95 -7.55 6.83
N PHE A 42 -8.97 -7.92 8.11
CA PHE A 42 -8.57 -9.25 8.55
C PHE A 42 -9.30 -10.35 7.74
N SER A 43 -8.55 -11.35 7.27
CA SER A 43 -9.08 -12.51 6.55
C SER A 43 -9.19 -13.71 7.48
N HIS A 44 -8.04 -14.26 7.91
CA HIS A 44 -7.95 -15.44 8.77
C HIS A 44 -6.54 -15.57 9.38
N ARG A 45 -6.32 -16.62 10.19
CA ARG A 45 -5.02 -16.96 10.78
C ARG A 45 -4.65 -18.40 10.52
N LEU A 46 -3.39 -18.65 10.19
CA LEU A 46 -2.78 -19.98 10.09
C LEU A 46 -1.31 -19.92 10.50
N PRO A 47 -0.75 -21.00 11.08
CA PRO A 47 0.69 -21.15 11.29
C PRO A 47 1.45 -21.52 10.00
N ASP A 48 1.12 -20.86 8.90
CA ASP A 48 1.57 -21.20 7.54
C ASP A 48 2.35 -20.04 6.92
N ASP A 49 3.26 -20.36 6.00
CA ASP A 49 3.93 -19.37 5.17
C ASP A 49 4.27 -19.96 3.78
N PRO A 50 3.54 -19.60 2.71
CA PRO A 50 3.80 -20.14 1.37
C PRO A 50 5.05 -19.55 0.68
N ILE A 51 5.70 -18.54 1.27
CA ILE A 51 6.97 -18.00 0.75
C ILE A 51 8.13 -18.74 1.43
N VAL A 52 8.16 -18.72 2.76
CA VAL A 52 9.29 -19.23 3.57
C VAL A 52 9.23 -20.75 3.76
N PHE A 53 8.04 -21.32 3.91
CA PHE A 53 7.81 -22.76 4.15
C PHE A 53 6.78 -23.35 3.16
N PRO A 54 7.02 -23.24 1.84
CA PRO A 54 6.07 -23.69 0.83
C PRO A 54 5.77 -25.19 0.96
N GLY A 55 4.48 -25.54 1.00
CA GLY A 55 3.99 -26.90 1.12
C GLY A 55 4.13 -27.53 2.51
N LEU A 56 4.47 -26.74 3.54
CA LEU A 56 4.66 -27.23 4.91
C LEU A 56 3.66 -26.57 5.88
N PRO A 57 2.41 -27.07 5.99
CA PRO A 57 1.43 -26.58 6.95
C PRO A 57 1.96 -26.62 8.39
N GLY A 58 1.74 -25.56 9.15
CA GLY A 58 2.14 -25.47 10.55
C GLY A 58 3.63 -25.30 10.81
N ALA A 59 4.46 -25.16 9.76
CA ALA A 59 5.89 -24.96 9.91
C ALA A 59 6.29 -23.53 10.34
N SER A 60 5.36 -22.56 10.26
CA SER A 60 5.60 -21.18 10.67
C SER A 60 5.00 -20.86 12.04
N HIS A 61 5.33 -19.69 12.59
CA HIS A 61 4.53 -19.11 13.67
C HIS A 61 3.16 -18.68 13.13
N MET A 62 2.24 -18.34 14.04
CA MET A 62 0.90 -17.90 13.66
C MET A 62 0.92 -16.59 12.88
N HIS A 63 0.49 -16.61 11.62
CA HIS A 63 0.29 -15.44 10.79
C HIS A 63 -1.18 -14.99 10.78
N SER A 64 -1.39 -13.67 10.70
CA SER A 64 -2.66 -13.04 10.36
C SER A 64 -2.61 -12.62 8.89
N PHE A 65 -3.56 -13.10 8.10
CA PHE A 65 -3.61 -12.90 6.65
C PHE A 65 -4.63 -11.82 6.26
N PHE A 66 -4.35 -11.13 5.16
CA PHE A 66 -5.16 -10.05 4.58
C PHE A 66 -5.23 -10.17 3.05
N GLY A 67 -6.29 -9.63 2.46
CA GLY A 67 -6.54 -9.64 1.03
C GLY A 67 -7.09 -10.98 0.56
N SER A 68 -6.25 -11.81 -0.04
CA SER A 68 -6.64 -13.16 -0.44
C SER A 68 -7.28 -13.95 0.71
N ARG A 69 -8.36 -14.66 0.38
CA ARG A 69 -9.09 -15.53 1.31
C ARG A 69 -8.65 -16.99 1.27
N VAL A 70 -7.73 -17.33 0.36
CA VAL A 70 -7.33 -18.72 0.11
C VAL A 70 -5.92 -19.03 0.60
N THR A 71 -5.19 -18.03 1.09
CA THR A 71 -3.78 -18.19 1.48
C THR A 71 -3.60 -19.25 2.56
N ASN A 72 -2.65 -20.15 2.34
CA ASN A 72 -2.20 -21.21 3.25
C ASN A 72 -0.82 -21.71 2.75
N ALA A 73 -0.22 -22.71 3.40
CA ALA A 73 1.11 -23.19 3.06
C ALA A 73 1.29 -23.68 1.60
N HIS A 74 0.21 -24.08 0.91
CA HIS A 74 0.26 -24.60 -0.47
C HIS A 74 -0.05 -23.54 -1.53
N THR A 75 -0.33 -22.29 -1.12
CA THR A 75 -0.83 -21.27 -2.04
C THR A 75 0.16 -20.93 -3.14
N THR A 76 -0.32 -21.05 -4.38
CA THR A 76 0.38 -20.64 -5.59
C THR A 76 -0.16 -19.31 -6.12
N LEU A 77 0.53 -18.74 -7.12
CA LEU A 77 0.04 -17.54 -7.82
C LEU A 77 -1.33 -17.80 -8.48
N ALA A 78 -1.54 -19.00 -9.03
CA ALA A 78 -2.80 -19.35 -9.68
C ALA A 78 -3.97 -19.37 -8.67
N ASP A 79 -3.73 -19.88 -7.45
CA ASP A 79 -4.73 -19.87 -6.39
C ASP A 79 -5.13 -18.44 -6.01
N LEU A 80 -4.16 -17.53 -5.91
CA LEU A 80 -4.44 -16.12 -5.65
C LEU A 80 -5.26 -15.47 -6.77
N GLN A 81 -4.87 -15.68 -8.04
CA GLN A 81 -5.56 -15.10 -9.19
C GLN A 81 -7.01 -15.59 -9.34
N LEU A 82 -7.26 -16.86 -9.02
CA LEU A 82 -8.60 -17.47 -9.08
C LEU A 82 -9.41 -17.24 -7.78
N GLY A 83 -8.74 -16.87 -6.69
CA GLY A 83 -9.31 -16.74 -5.36
C GLY A 83 -10.18 -15.50 -5.14
N GLY A 84 -10.94 -15.58 -4.06
CA GLY A 84 -11.64 -14.42 -3.49
C GLY A 84 -10.68 -13.51 -2.71
N THR A 85 -11.00 -12.23 -2.66
CA THR A 85 -10.29 -11.23 -1.85
C THR A 85 -11.29 -10.51 -0.95
N ASN A 86 -10.85 -9.97 0.19
CA ASN A 86 -11.61 -9.01 0.99
C ASN A 86 -11.12 -7.56 0.83
N CYS A 87 -10.16 -7.30 -0.07
CA CYS A 87 -9.66 -5.96 -0.32
C CYS A 87 -10.69 -5.03 -0.97
N ASN A 88 -10.58 -3.75 -0.65
CA ASN A 88 -11.02 -2.63 -1.45
C ASN A 88 -9.78 -1.92 -2.03
N PRO A 89 -9.51 -1.98 -3.34
CA PRO A 89 -10.42 -2.47 -4.37
C PRO A 89 -10.43 -4.00 -4.48
N VAL A 90 -11.59 -4.56 -4.84
CA VAL A 90 -11.80 -6.02 -5.01
C VAL A 90 -11.00 -6.64 -6.16
N VAL A 91 -10.38 -5.80 -6.99
CA VAL A 91 -9.48 -6.21 -8.07
C VAL A 91 -8.13 -6.67 -7.54
N ASP A 92 -7.74 -6.26 -6.33
CA ASP A 92 -6.51 -6.72 -5.69
C ASP A 92 -6.68 -8.16 -5.20
N LYS A 93 -5.98 -9.09 -5.86
CA LYS A 93 -5.96 -10.52 -5.54
C LYS A 93 -4.76 -10.94 -4.69
N SER A 94 -3.91 -9.98 -4.31
CA SER A 94 -2.68 -10.26 -3.59
C SER A 94 -2.95 -10.79 -2.18
N SER A 95 -1.93 -11.43 -1.62
CA SER A 95 -1.94 -11.85 -0.23
C SER A 95 -0.89 -11.06 0.55
N TYR A 96 -1.28 -10.65 1.76
CA TYR A 96 -0.41 -9.99 2.72
C TYR A 96 -0.55 -10.70 4.06
N TRP A 97 0.55 -10.86 4.79
CA TRP A 97 0.47 -11.39 6.15
C TRP A 97 1.56 -10.87 7.07
N VAL A 98 1.28 -10.97 8.37
CA VAL A 98 2.19 -10.57 9.45
C VAL A 98 2.08 -11.55 10.62
N PRO A 99 3.07 -11.59 11.52
CA PRO A 99 2.93 -12.27 12.80
C PRO A 99 1.69 -11.80 13.56
N THR A 100 0.88 -12.74 14.03
CA THR A 100 -0.31 -12.43 14.80
C THR A 100 0.07 -11.69 16.08
N LEU A 101 -0.55 -10.53 16.32
CA LEU A 101 -0.45 -9.83 17.60
C LEU A 101 -1.29 -10.58 18.65
N TYR A 102 -0.73 -10.71 19.84
CA TYR A 102 -1.40 -11.23 21.03
C TYR A 102 -1.41 -10.16 22.12
N ARG A 103 -2.50 -10.14 22.89
CA ARG A 103 -2.61 -9.47 24.17
C ARG A 103 -2.94 -10.51 25.22
N ASP A 104 -2.11 -10.66 26.25
CA ASP A 104 -2.32 -11.63 27.33
C ASP A 104 -2.58 -13.06 26.81
N GLY A 105 -1.83 -13.45 25.77
CA GLY A 105 -1.98 -14.76 25.12
C GLY A 105 -3.19 -14.91 24.19
N THR A 106 -4.05 -13.90 24.07
CA THR A 106 -5.21 -13.91 23.18
C THR A 106 -4.91 -13.19 21.85
N PRO A 107 -5.17 -13.79 20.67
CA PRO A 107 -5.00 -13.12 19.39
C PRO A 107 -5.80 -11.83 19.30
N VAL A 108 -5.18 -10.77 18.81
CA VAL A 108 -5.82 -9.47 18.58
C VAL A 108 -6.12 -9.33 17.08
N GLU A 109 -7.40 -9.18 16.75
CA GLU A 109 -7.82 -8.83 15.39
C GLU A 109 -7.56 -7.35 15.11
N PRO A 110 -6.88 -7.00 14.02
CA PRO A 110 -6.68 -5.60 13.66
C PRO A 110 -8.00 -4.97 13.22
N ALA A 111 -8.24 -3.73 13.65
CA ALA A 111 -9.45 -2.99 13.34
C ALA A 111 -9.38 -2.29 11.97
N ILE A 112 -8.18 -1.82 11.58
CA ILE A 112 -7.95 -1.11 10.33
C ILE A 112 -6.63 -1.59 9.72
N VAL A 113 -6.67 -1.93 8.44
CA VAL A 113 -5.53 -2.45 7.69
C VAL A 113 -5.52 -1.80 6.31
N THR A 114 -4.47 -1.04 6.03
CA THR A 114 -4.29 -0.37 4.75
C THR A 114 -2.89 -0.66 4.21
N PHE A 115 -2.85 -1.02 2.93
CA PHE A 115 -1.65 -1.21 2.14
C PHE A 115 -1.52 -0.04 1.17
N TYR A 116 -0.56 0.84 1.43
CA TYR A 116 -0.27 1.99 0.58
C TYR A 116 0.80 1.62 -0.44
N TYR A 117 0.60 2.02 -1.68
CA TYR A 117 1.56 1.95 -2.77
C TYR A 117 2.04 3.36 -3.06
N LEU A 118 3.31 3.63 -2.78
CA LEU A 118 3.84 4.99 -2.66
C LEU A 118 5.01 5.23 -3.64
N GLY A 119 5.06 6.42 -4.23
CA GLY A 119 6.24 6.98 -4.88
C GLY A 119 7.06 7.84 -3.91
N GLU A 120 7.32 7.36 -2.70
CA GLU A 120 7.98 8.13 -1.62
C GLU A 120 9.29 7.47 -1.19
N GLY A 121 10.28 8.24 -0.76
CA GLY A 121 11.61 7.73 -0.36
C GLY A 121 12.63 7.68 -1.51
N VAL A 122 12.24 8.21 -2.67
CA VAL A 122 13.06 8.42 -3.86
C VAL A 122 12.83 9.81 -4.43
N ARG A 123 13.75 10.31 -5.25
CA ARG A 123 13.61 11.61 -5.93
C ARG A 123 12.53 11.56 -7.02
N ASP A 124 11.95 12.72 -7.36
CA ASP A 124 10.93 12.85 -8.41
C ASP A 124 11.33 12.26 -9.76
N ASP A 125 12.61 12.39 -10.14
CA ASP A 125 13.12 11.79 -11.38
C ASP A 125 13.07 10.26 -11.39
N VAL A 126 13.14 9.63 -10.22
CA VAL A 126 12.94 8.19 -10.04
C VAL A 126 11.46 7.84 -9.96
N ILE A 127 10.63 8.66 -9.30
CA ILE A 127 9.18 8.47 -9.28
C ILE A 127 8.63 8.37 -10.70
N ALA A 128 9.07 9.27 -11.59
CA ALA A 128 8.67 9.30 -13.00
C ALA A 128 9.01 8.01 -13.78
N ARG A 129 9.96 7.20 -13.28
CA ARG A 129 10.42 5.94 -13.89
C ARG A 129 9.95 4.69 -13.15
N ILE A 130 9.17 4.83 -12.07
CA ILE A 130 8.61 3.68 -11.33
C ILE A 130 7.86 2.76 -12.28
N GLN A 131 8.17 1.46 -12.19
CA GLN A 131 7.55 0.38 -12.94
C GLN A 131 6.51 -0.36 -12.08
N PRO A 132 5.51 -1.04 -12.67
CA PRO A 132 4.62 -1.95 -11.96
C PRO A 132 5.37 -2.97 -11.12
N LEU A 133 4.80 -3.33 -9.96
CA LEU A 133 5.23 -4.54 -9.26
C LEU A 133 4.97 -5.76 -10.17
N PRO A 134 5.99 -6.59 -10.48
CA PRO A 134 5.83 -7.78 -11.29
C PRO A 134 4.82 -8.76 -10.67
N LEU A 135 3.94 -9.32 -11.49
CA LEU A 135 3.02 -10.36 -11.07
C LEU A 135 3.80 -11.56 -10.51
N GLY A 136 3.42 -12.05 -9.34
CA GLY A 136 4.08 -13.16 -8.67
C GLY A 136 5.32 -12.79 -7.85
N LEU A 137 5.65 -11.50 -7.75
CA LEU A 137 6.70 -11.02 -6.83
C LEU A 137 6.35 -11.40 -5.38
N ARG A 138 7.33 -11.96 -4.66
CA ARG A 138 7.26 -12.37 -3.25
C ARG A 138 8.27 -11.58 -2.45
N ILE A 139 7.86 -10.92 -1.38
CA ILE A 139 8.77 -10.11 -0.57
C ILE A 139 8.52 -10.38 0.91
N VAL A 140 9.59 -10.58 1.68
CA VAL A 140 9.55 -10.53 3.14
C VAL A 140 10.26 -9.28 3.63
N ALA A 141 9.54 -8.30 4.18
CA ALA A 141 10.12 -7.10 4.81
C ALA A 141 10.22 -7.28 6.33
N GLY A 142 11.10 -6.53 7.00
CA GLY A 142 11.32 -6.68 8.44
C GLY A 142 12.22 -7.88 8.80
N ASN A 143 12.21 -8.26 10.07
CA ASN A 143 13.12 -9.28 10.60
C ASN A 143 12.49 -10.12 11.71
N ALA A 144 12.03 -11.33 11.37
CA ALA A 144 11.48 -12.30 12.30
C ALA A 144 12.49 -12.77 13.38
N LEU A 145 13.79 -12.69 13.08
CA LEU A 145 14.89 -13.19 13.93
C LEU A 145 15.56 -12.08 14.73
N ALA A 146 15.01 -10.86 14.72
CA ALA A 146 15.54 -9.77 15.51
C ALA A 146 15.54 -10.14 17.00
N THR A 147 16.65 -9.90 17.69
CA THR A 147 16.80 -10.18 19.14
C THR A 147 16.64 -8.93 20.00
N GLY A 148 16.44 -7.77 19.37
CA GLY A 148 16.21 -6.49 20.02
C GLY A 148 15.99 -5.36 19.01
N PRO A 149 15.65 -4.14 19.48
CA PRO A 149 15.37 -2.99 18.63
C PRO A 149 16.63 -2.41 17.96
N ASP A 150 17.81 -2.72 18.48
CA ASP A 150 19.07 -2.15 18.03
C ASP A 150 19.62 -2.92 16.81
N ASN A 151 19.63 -2.24 15.68
CA ASN A 151 20.38 -2.56 14.46
C ASN A 151 19.95 -3.74 13.56
N THR A 152 18.82 -4.41 13.81
CA THR A 152 18.38 -5.53 12.94
C THR A 152 16.93 -5.46 12.48
N THR A 153 16.19 -4.43 12.90
CA THR A 153 14.78 -4.28 12.55
C THR A 153 14.44 -2.89 12.00
N ILE A 154 13.39 -2.87 11.17
CA ILE A 154 12.75 -1.69 10.59
C ILE A 154 11.31 -1.53 11.08
N SER A 155 10.90 -2.29 12.10
CA SER A 155 9.61 -2.13 12.76
C SER A 155 9.38 -0.68 13.17
N ARG A 156 8.15 -0.22 13.02
CA ARG A 156 7.71 1.06 13.59
C ARG A 156 6.37 0.88 14.27
N TRP A 157 6.34 1.20 15.56
CA TRP A 157 5.16 1.15 16.41
C TRP A 157 4.88 2.54 16.96
N SER A 158 3.62 2.95 16.91
CA SER A 158 3.14 4.21 17.45
C SER A 158 1.69 4.04 17.93
N CYS A 159 1.05 5.16 18.29
CA CYS A 159 -0.33 5.17 18.74
C CYS A 159 -1.16 6.09 17.85
N LEU A 160 -2.17 5.53 17.18
CA LEU A 160 -3.11 6.32 16.40
C LEU A 160 -3.87 7.30 17.31
N HIS A 161 -4.04 8.54 16.87
CA HIS A 161 -4.63 9.64 17.65
C HIS A 161 -3.82 10.06 18.90
N ALA A 162 -2.55 9.65 19.02
CA ALA A 162 -1.64 10.11 20.07
C ALA A 162 -0.28 10.51 19.49
N GLY A 163 -0.26 11.60 18.70
CA GLY A 163 0.96 12.09 18.04
C GLY A 163 2.09 12.56 18.97
N HIS A 164 1.85 12.64 20.28
CA HIS A 164 2.89 12.90 21.28
C HIS A 164 3.71 11.65 21.63
N VAL A 165 3.21 10.44 21.31
CA VAL A 165 3.95 9.19 21.49
C VAL A 165 4.90 9.01 20.31
N GLY A 166 6.20 9.09 20.56
CA GLY A 166 7.23 8.86 19.56
C GLY A 166 7.18 7.42 19.03
N ALA A 167 7.43 7.26 17.73
CA ALA A 167 7.52 5.93 17.14
C ALA A 167 8.73 5.16 17.68
N SER A 168 8.58 3.85 17.87
CA SER A 168 9.62 2.95 18.37
C SER A 168 9.79 1.73 17.46
N LYS A 169 10.93 1.06 17.57
CA LYS A 169 11.18 -0.24 16.93
C LYS A 169 10.61 -1.42 17.69
N ASP A 170 10.12 -1.19 18.90
CA ASP A 170 9.37 -2.15 19.71
C ASP A 170 8.02 -1.54 20.09
N PHE A 171 7.14 -2.33 20.72
CA PHE A 171 5.86 -1.84 21.21
C PHE A 171 6.00 -0.59 22.07
N VAL A 172 4.98 0.27 22.00
CA VAL A 172 4.91 1.52 22.76
C VAL A 172 3.73 1.51 23.71
N THR A 173 3.83 2.26 24.81
CA THR A 173 2.70 2.51 25.69
C THR A 173 1.72 3.46 25.03
N CYS A 174 0.52 2.97 24.72
CA CYS A 174 -0.52 3.78 24.10
C CYS A 174 -1.54 4.28 25.13
N PRO A 175 -1.91 5.58 25.13
CA PRO A 175 -2.95 6.11 26.00
C PRO A 175 -4.30 5.41 25.83
N SER A 176 -5.11 5.39 26.88
CA SER A 176 -6.47 4.85 26.79
C SER A 176 -7.29 5.57 25.71
N GLY A 177 -8.11 4.82 24.96
CA GLY A 177 -8.91 5.35 23.85
C GLY A 177 -8.14 5.52 22.53
N THR A 178 -6.85 5.19 22.50
CA THR A 178 -6.04 5.14 21.26
C THR A 178 -5.87 3.71 20.77
N MET A 179 -5.20 3.54 19.62
CA MET A 179 -4.90 2.24 19.04
C MET A 179 -3.42 2.08 18.83
N LEU A 180 -2.87 0.93 19.20
CA LEU A 180 -1.53 0.53 18.77
C LEU A 180 -1.49 0.44 17.24
N GLU A 181 -0.50 1.07 16.65
CA GLU A 181 -0.34 1.19 15.20
C GLU A 181 1.03 0.69 14.79
N SER A 182 1.07 -0.12 13.74
CA SER A 182 2.29 -0.63 13.12
C SER A 182 2.45 -0.08 11.72
N TYR A 183 3.67 0.35 11.39
CA TYR A 183 4.09 0.69 10.04
C TYR A 183 5.25 -0.21 9.62
N LEU A 184 5.17 -0.76 8.42
CA LEU A 184 6.26 -1.50 7.81
C LEU A 184 6.41 -1.08 6.35
N ASP A 185 7.59 -0.54 6.03
CA ASP A 185 7.98 -0.21 4.65
C ASP A 185 8.67 -1.42 4.03
N PHE A 186 8.21 -1.83 2.86
CA PHE A 186 8.87 -2.83 2.03
C PHE A 186 9.96 -2.16 1.17
N PRO A 187 10.97 -2.92 0.73
CA PRO A 187 11.94 -2.41 -0.24
C PRO A 187 11.25 -2.10 -1.58
N GLN A 188 11.78 -1.13 -2.32
CA GLN A 188 11.13 -0.56 -3.51
C GLN A 188 12.08 -0.45 -4.72
N CYS A 189 13.23 -1.12 -4.65
CA CYS A 189 14.18 -1.24 -5.73
C CYS A 189 14.34 -2.71 -6.06
N TRP A 190 13.88 -3.13 -7.24
CA TRP A 190 13.92 -4.50 -7.71
C TRP A 190 15.15 -4.73 -8.60
N ASN A 191 15.72 -5.94 -8.54
CA ASN A 191 16.88 -6.30 -9.36
C ASN A 191 16.57 -6.46 -10.87
N GLY A 192 15.29 -6.38 -11.24
CA GLY A 192 14.84 -6.45 -12.64
C GLY A 192 14.72 -7.86 -13.20
N ARG A 193 14.96 -8.90 -12.38
CA ARG A 193 15.03 -10.30 -12.83
C ARG A 193 14.20 -11.25 -11.98
N ASP A 194 14.42 -11.28 -10.66
CA ASP A 194 13.92 -12.38 -9.82
C ASP A 194 12.62 -12.00 -9.12
N LEU A 195 11.60 -12.85 -9.23
CA LEU A 195 10.33 -12.67 -8.49
C LEU A 195 10.42 -13.09 -7.02
N ASP A 196 11.49 -13.80 -6.67
CA ASP A 196 11.82 -14.22 -5.31
C ASP A 196 13.32 -14.58 -5.26
N SER A 197 13.92 -14.55 -4.08
CA SER A 197 15.30 -14.98 -3.84
C SER A 197 15.34 -16.08 -2.77
N ALA A 198 16.45 -16.80 -2.64
CA ALA A 198 16.56 -17.89 -1.67
C ALA A 198 16.35 -17.44 -0.20
N ASP A 199 16.60 -16.17 0.10
CA ASP A 199 16.36 -15.53 1.39
C ASP A 199 15.09 -14.67 1.42
N HIS A 200 14.31 -14.68 0.32
CA HIS A 200 13.08 -13.92 0.09
C HIS A 200 13.20 -12.40 0.25
N LYS A 201 14.45 -11.89 0.23
CA LYS A 201 14.81 -10.50 0.54
C LYS A 201 15.75 -9.90 -0.49
N SER A 202 16.84 -10.59 -0.82
CA SER A 202 17.97 -10.04 -1.60
C SER A 202 17.70 -9.69 -3.07
N HIS A 203 16.54 -10.06 -3.63
CA HIS A 203 16.10 -9.58 -4.95
C HIS A 203 15.51 -8.16 -4.91
N MET A 204 15.32 -7.61 -3.71
CA MET A 204 14.85 -6.25 -3.45
C MET A 204 15.84 -5.47 -2.57
N ALA A 205 15.87 -4.15 -2.72
CA ALA A 205 16.66 -3.26 -1.89
C ALA A 205 15.89 -2.00 -1.50
N TYR A 206 16.31 -1.39 -0.40
CA TYR A 206 15.87 -0.04 -0.03
C TYR A 206 16.69 1.00 -0.81
N PRO A 207 16.09 2.15 -1.16
CA PRO A 207 16.82 3.25 -1.76
C PRO A 207 17.89 3.80 -0.81
N VAL A 208 18.99 4.28 -1.38
CA VAL A 208 20.05 5.01 -0.67
C VAL A 208 20.13 6.41 -1.24
N ALA A 209 20.06 7.44 -0.37
CA ALA A 209 20.04 8.85 -0.78
C ALA A 209 19.00 9.16 -1.89
N GLY A 210 17.80 8.55 -1.76
CA GLY A 210 16.70 8.73 -2.68
C GLY A 210 16.88 8.08 -4.05
N GLN A 211 17.78 7.10 -4.19
CA GLN A 211 18.04 6.35 -5.42
C GLN A 211 18.06 4.86 -5.20
N CYS A 212 17.64 4.12 -6.23
CA CYS A 212 17.86 2.69 -6.25
C CYS A 212 19.35 2.36 -6.48
N PRO A 213 19.92 1.41 -5.71
CA PRO A 213 21.27 0.92 -5.96
C PRO A 213 21.42 0.37 -7.38
N SER A 214 22.63 0.41 -7.94
CA SER A 214 22.91 -0.13 -9.27
C SER A 214 22.65 -1.64 -9.40
N THR A 215 22.71 -2.37 -8.28
CA THR A 215 22.35 -3.80 -8.19
C THR A 215 20.84 -4.03 -8.26
N HIS A 216 20.03 -2.99 -8.03
CA HIS A 216 18.57 -3.04 -7.98
C HIS A 216 17.96 -1.91 -8.81
N PRO A 217 18.22 -1.85 -10.13
CA PRO A 217 18.02 -0.63 -10.91
C PRO A 217 16.56 -0.32 -11.24
N VAL A 218 15.61 -1.22 -10.95
CA VAL A 218 14.21 -1.06 -11.33
C VAL A 218 13.41 -0.53 -10.14
N PRO A 219 13.06 0.77 -10.10
CA PRO A 219 12.18 1.30 -9.05
C PRO A 219 10.76 0.76 -9.24
N VAL A 220 10.15 0.31 -8.14
CA VAL A 220 8.74 -0.12 -8.06
C VAL A 220 8.02 0.69 -6.98
N PRO A 221 6.68 0.73 -6.92
CA PRO A 221 5.98 1.39 -5.81
C PRO A 221 6.44 0.82 -4.47
N LYS A 222 6.70 1.69 -3.50
CA LYS A 222 6.94 1.29 -2.12
C LYS A 222 5.63 0.82 -1.52
N LEU A 223 5.56 -0.46 -1.16
CA LEU A 223 4.48 -0.98 -0.34
C LEU A 223 4.73 -0.56 1.12
N ARG A 224 3.81 0.20 1.70
CA ARG A 224 3.76 0.50 3.14
C ARG A 224 2.53 -0.16 3.72
N GLN A 225 2.76 -1.06 4.65
CA GLN A 225 1.72 -1.69 5.43
C GLN A 225 1.45 -0.85 6.68
N VAL A 226 0.19 -0.51 6.92
CA VAL A 226 -0.27 0.17 8.14
C VAL A 226 -1.37 -0.66 8.78
N ILE A 227 -1.13 -1.16 9.99
CA ILE A 227 -2.06 -2.00 10.74
C ILE A 227 -2.36 -1.35 12.08
N ARG A 228 -3.63 -1.19 12.41
CA ARG A 228 -4.11 -0.61 13.67
C ARG A 228 -4.87 -1.66 14.46
N TYR A 229 -4.42 -1.88 15.69
CA TYR A 229 -5.00 -2.83 16.60
C TYR A 229 -5.81 -2.08 17.66
N PRO A 230 -7.02 -2.55 18.02
CA PRO A 230 -7.89 -1.91 19.01
C PRO A 230 -7.40 -2.20 20.45
N VAL A 231 -6.11 -2.01 20.71
CA VAL A 231 -5.45 -2.20 22.00
C VAL A 231 -4.61 -0.98 22.35
N SER A 232 -4.52 -0.72 23.64
CA SER A 232 -3.72 0.36 24.23
C SER A 232 -3.28 -0.07 25.64
N GLY A 233 -2.41 0.72 26.28
CA GLY A 233 -1.89 0.46 27.62
C GLY A 233 -0.45 -0.04 27.62
N ASP A 234 -0.10 -0.80 28.65
CA ASP A 234 1.25 -1.29 28.91
C ASP A 234 1.68 -2.34 27.86
N PRO A 235 2.79 -2.13 27.13
CA PRO A 235 3.30 -3.05 26.12
C PRO A 235 3.77 -4.40 26.67
N SER A 236 3.96 -4.56 27.99
CA SER A 236 4.30 -5.85 28.60
C SER A 236 3.26 -6.95 28.36
N HIS A 237 2.02 -6.54 28.05
CA HIS A 237 0.92 -7.44 27.70
C HIS A 237 0.91 -7.83 26.22
N PHE A 238 1.74 -7.22 25.38
CA PHE A 238 1.74 -7.42 23.93
C PHE A 238 2.88 -8.34 23.49
N ARG A 239 2.58 -9.21 22.52
CA ARG A 239 3.57 -10.08 21.88
C ARG A 239 3.15 -10.37 20.45
N LEU A 240 4.09 -10.40 19.50
CA LEU A 240 3.88 -11.01 18.20
C LEU A 240 4.05 -12.52 18.28
N ALA A 241 3.43 -13.27 17.38
CA ALA A 241 3.67 -14.71 17.24
C ALA A 241 5.18 -15.04 17.16
N SER A 242 5.94 -14.16 16.52
CA SER A 242 7.40 -14.21 16.35
C SER A 242 8.23 -13.68 17.53
N GLY A 243 7.64 -13.04 18.55
CA GLY A 243 8.38 -12.49 19.70
C GLY A 243 7.98 -11.06 20.07
N GLY A 244 8.97 -10.21 20.41
CA GLY A 244 8.75 -8.79 20.70
C GLY A 244 8.32 -7.99 19.45
N GLY A 245 7.91 -6.74 19.61
CA GLY A 245 7.50 -5.88 18.50
C GLY A 245 8.62 -5.61 17.48
N PHE A 246 9.89 -5.71 17.90
CA PHE A 246 11.05 -5.66 17.01
C PHE A 246 11.13 -6.82 16.02
N THR A 247 10.40 -7.93 16.26
CA THR A 247 10.33 -9.08 15.34
C THR A 247 9.31 -8.91 14.20
N MET A 248 8.62 -7.76 14.13
CA MET A 248 7.66 -7.47 13.07
C MET A 248 8.31 -7.68 11.70
N HIS A 249 7.59 -8.43 10.88
CA HIS A 249 7.82 -8.61 9.47
C HIS A 249 6.48 -8.67 8.76
N GLY A 250 6.54 -8.48 7.46
CA GLY A 250 5.38 -8.53 6.60
C GLY A 250 5.77 -9.20 5.32
N ASP A 251 4.85 -9.99 4.83
CA ASP A 251 5.03 -10.85 3.69
C ASP A 251 4.01 -10.44 2.63
N PHE A 252 4.47 -10.34 1.40
CA PHE A 252 3.66 -9.91 0.28
C PHE A 252 3.83 -10.87 -0.88
N PHE A 253 2.72 -11.40 -1.38
CA PHE A 253 2.68 -12.19 -2.60
C PHE A 253 1.77 -11.49 -3.63
N ASN A 254 2.39 -10.84 -4.60
CA ASN A 254 1.72 -9.98 -5.56
C ASN A 254 0.87 -10.78 -6.55
N ALA A 255 -0.44 -10.52 -6.55
CA ALA A 255 -1.36 -11.04 -7.55
C ALA A 255 -2.27 -9.94 -8.15
N TRP A 256 -1.90 -8.67 -8.03
CA TRP A 256 -2.58 -7.59 -8.76
C TRP A 256 -2.65 -7.91 -10.26
N PRO A 257 -3.81 -7.72 -10.91
CA PRO A 257 -3.88 -7.83 -12.35
C PRO A 257 -2.91 -6.85 -13.02
N VAL A 258 -2.10 -7.36 -13.95
CA VAL A 258 -0.98 -6.62 -14.56
C VAL A 258 -1.42 -5.28 -15.14
N ALA A 259 -2.54 -5.27 -15.87
CA ALA A 259 -3.08 -4.05 -16.47
C ALA A 259 -3.55 -3.02 -15.43
N GLU A 260 -4.04 -3.48 -14.28
CA GLU A 260 -4.51 -2.60 -13.20
C GLU A 260 -3.35 -1.97 -12.44
N MET A 261 -2.30 -2.75 -12.13
CA MET A 261 -1.08 -2.22 -11.52
C MET A 261 -0.40 -1.20 -12.45
N GLU A 262 -0.26 -1.50 -13.75
CA GLU A 262 0.26 -0.55 -14.75
C GLU A 262 -0.56 0.73 -14.83
N ARG A 263 -1.90 0.61 -14.84
CA ARG A 263 -2.80 1.77 -14.83
C ARG A 263 -2.53 2.66 -13.61
N ARG A 264 -2.49 2.10 -12.41
CA ARG A 264 -2.28 2.88 -11.17
C ARG A 264 -0.89 3.50 -11.09
N VAL A 265 0.14 2.79 -11.53
CA VAL A 265 1.49 3.35 -11.62
C VAL A 265 1.55 4.51 -12.61
N ARG A 266 0.90 4.37 -13.77
CA ARG A 266 0.82 5.43 -14.79
C ARG A 266 0.02 6.64 -14.32
N ASP A 267 -1.13 6.43 -13.69
CA ASP A 267 -2.13 7.47 -13.47
C ASP A 267 -2.00 8.14 -12.09
N CYS A 268 -1.36 7.46 -11.12
CA CYS A 268 -1.23 7.93 -9.74
C CYS A 268 0.24 8.17 -9.36
N ILE A 269 1.09 7.16 -9.53
CA ILE A 269 2.46 7.20 -9.01
C ILE A 269 3.38 8.12 -9.83
N ARG A 270 3.57 7.82 -11.13
CA ARG A 270 4.45 8.59 -12.02
C ARG A 270 4.11 10.09 -12.09
N PRO A 271 2.83 10.53 -12.12
CA PRO A 271 2.48 11.96 -12.14
C PRO A 271 2.48 12.62 -10.75
N ILE A 272 2.75 11.87 -9.67
CA ILE A 272 2.70 12.34 -8.28
C ILE A 272 1.29 12.84 -7.93
N ILE A 273 0.32 11.94 -8.01
CA ILE A 273 -1.11 12.21 -7.78
C ILE A 273 -1.66 11.20 -6.78
N LYS A 274 -2.41 11.71 -5.80
CA LYS A 274 -3.08 10.86 -4.82
C LYS A 274 -4.28 10.23 -5.49
N CYS A 275 -4.37 8.92 -5.42
CA CYS A 275 -5.53 8.18 -5.90
C CYS A 275 -6.24 7.46 -4.76
N GLY A 276 -7.57 7.36 -4.89
CA GLY A 276 -8.40 6.54 -4.02
C GLY A 276 -8.27 5.04 -4.31
N ALA A 277 -9.03 4.24 -3.56
CA ALA A 277 -9.10 2.79 -3.76
C ALA A 277 -9.56 2.40 -5.18
N ASP A 278 -10.38 3.22 -5.85
CA ASP A 278 -10.80 3.03 -7.25
C ASP A 278 -9.68 3.27 -8.28
N GLY A 279 -8.53 3.77 -7.82
CA GLY A 279 -7.35 4.06 -8.63
C GLY A 279 -7.51 5.35 -9.44
N ARG A 280 -8.37 6.27 -9.01
CA ARG A 280 -8.59 7.56 -9.67
C ARG A 280 -8.09 8.72 -8.81
N PRO A 281 -7.65 9.82 -9.43
CA PRO A 281 -7.22 11.04 -8.72
C PRO A 281 -8.27 11.53 -7.71
N SER A 282 -7.80 11.88 -6.52
CA SER A 282 -8.59 12.44 -5.40
C SER A 282 -8.15 13.85 -5.02
#